data_AF-F6CY89-F1
#
_entry.id   AF-F6CY89-F1
#
_cell.length_a   1.000
_cell.length_b   1.000
_cell.length_c   1.000
_cell.angle_alpha   90.00
_cell.angle_beta   90.00
_cell.angle_gamma   90.00
#
_symmetry.space_group_name_H-M   'P 1'
#
loop_
_entity.id
_entity.type
_entity.pdbx_description
1 polymer ?
#
loop_
_entity_poly.entity_id
_entity_poly.type
_entity_poly.pdbx_seq_one_letter_code
_entity_poly.pdbx_strand_id
1 'polypeptide(L)'
;MGPQEKEITGVSFDLSTATQYDAVGVDKLEEQLREKITEFTSSSRIINGRKRKGSYRLLAEYTDISHAYIHQFHSEKRAICITNMNKLANYFGVKYIVSNF
;
A
#
# COMPACT_ATOMS: atom_id res chain seq x y z
N MET A 1 20.79 -51.35 17.34
CA MET A 1 20.46 -51.37 15.89
C MET A 1 18.99 -51.01 15.75
N GLY A 2 18.65 -49.97 14.97
CA GLY A 2 17.27 -49.62 14.57
C GLY A 2 16.63 -50.66 13.64
N PRO A 3 15.41 -50.46 13.09
CA PRO A 3 14.96 -49.27 12.32
C PRO A 3 13.60 -48.65 12.80
N GLN A 4 13.39 -47.32 12.71
CA GLN A 4 12.78 -46.51 11.62
C GLN A 4 11.34 -46.91 11.24
N GLU A 5 10.32 -46.17 11.71
CA GLU A 5 9.71 -44.95 11.12
C GLU A 5 8.59 -45.26 10.11
N LYS A 6 7.39 -44.73 10.40
CA LYS A 6 6.56 -43.94 9.47
C LYS A 6 5.35 -43.40 10.23
N GLU A 7 5.59 -42.35 11.00
CA GLU A 7 4.53 -41.50 11.52
C GLU A 7 4.13 -40.56 10.38
N ILE A 8 2.91 -40.73 9.87
CA ILE A 8 2.36 -39.92 8.79
C ILE A 8 1.93 -38.61 9.43
N THR A 9 2.82 -37.63 9.45
CA THR A 9 2.48 -36.26 9.87
C THR A 9 1.51 -35.69 8.84
N GLY A 10 0.23 -35.66 9.24
CA GLY A 10 -0.79 -34.88 8.56
C GLY A 10 -0.33 -33.43 8.52
N VAL A 11 0.09 -32.99 7.34
CA VAL A 11 0.34 -31.58 7.06
C VAL A 11 -1.02 -30.89 7.13
N SER A 12 -1.31 -30.30 8.28
CA SER A 12 -2.40 -29.34 8.46
C SER A 12 -2.05 -28.12 7.61
N PHE A 13 -2.51 -28.10 6.37
CA PHE A 13 -2.45 -26.91 5.53
C PHE A 13 -3.55 -25.97 6.03
N ASP A 14 -3.22 -25.18 7.05
CA ASP A 14 -4.10 -24.12 7.54
C ASP A 14 -4.17 -23.03 6.47
N LEU A 15 -5.18 -23.14 5.62
CA LEU A 15 -5.49 -22.25 4.50
C LEU A 15 -6.21 -20.99 5.02
N SER A 16 -5.73 -20.42 6.12
CA SER A 16 -6.21 -19.17 6.71
C SER A 16 -5.32 -17.98 6.33
N THR A 17 -4.92 -17.88 5.06
CA THR A 17 -4.59 -16.58 4.48
C THR A 17 -5.90 -15.84 4.21
N ALA A 18 -6.59 -15.42 5.28
CA ALA A 18 -7.62 -14.40 5.14
C ALA A 18 -6.90 -13.17 4.58
N THR A 19 -7.05 -12.91 3.28
CA THR A 19 -6.51 -11.71 2.65
C THR A 19 -7.16 -10.52 3.34
N GLN A 20 -6.48 -9.98 4.35
CA GLN A 20 -6.94 -8.79 5.04
C GLN A 20 -6.71 -7.62 4.08
N TYR A 21 -7.82 -7.01 3.65
CA TYR A 21 -7.81 -5.82 2.83
C TYR A 21 -7.82 -4.59 3.74
N ASP A 22 -6.98 -3.62 3.43
CA ASP A 22 -6.94 -2.31 4.07
C ASP A 22 -8.13 -1.44 3.61
N ALA A 23 -8.63 -1.66 2.40
CA ALA A 23 -9.80 -0.96 1.87
C ALA A 23 -10.72 -1.85 1.01
N VAL A 24 -12.03 -1.60 1.12
CA VAL A 24 -13.09 -2.23 0.31
C VAL A 24 -13.90 -1.11 -0.34
N GLY A 25 -13.83 -1.00 -1.67
CA GLY A 25 -14.43 0.08 -2.45
C GLY A 25 -13.51 1.27 -2.70
N VAL A 26 -13.88 2.10 -3.67
CA VAL A 26 -13.08 3.25 -4.11
C VAL A 26 -12.98 4.31 -3.01
N ASP A 27 -14.08 4.63 -2.34
CA ASP A 27 -14.10 5.69 -1.32
C ASP A 27 -13.14 5.39 -0.16
N LYS A 28 -13.16 4.14 0.34
CA LYS A 28 -12.24 3.69 1.40
C LYS A 28 -10.79 3.65 0.93
N LEU A 29 -10.56 3.27 -0.34
CA LEU A 29 -9.22 3.29 -0.92
C LEU A 29 -8.69 4.73 -0.96
N GLU A 30 -9.52 5.67 -1.43
CA GLU A 30 -9.11 7.08 -1.46
C GLU A 30 -8.75 7.60 -0.07
N GLU A 31 -9.58 7.32 0.94
CA GLU A 31 -9.33 7.71 2.33
C GLU A 31 -8.00 7.15 2.85
N GLN A 32 -7.78 5.84 2.69
CA GLN A 32 -6.53 5.18 3.09
C GLN A 32 -5.31 5.78 2.40
N LEU A 33 -5.39 6.03 1.09
CA LEU A 33 -4.28 6.63 0.35
C LEU A 33 -4.00 8.06 0.81
N ARG A 34 -5.03 8.85 1.13
CA ARG A 34 -4.86 10.22 1.66
C ARG A 34 -4.16 10.21 3.03
N GLU A 35 -4.56 9.30 3.91
CA GLU A 35 -3.92 9.12 5.22
C GLU A 35 -2.43 8.75 5.06
N LYS A 36 -2.12 7.80 4.17
CA LYS A 36 -0.72 7.41 3.89
C LYS A 36 0.12 8.54 3.32
N ILE A 37 -0.47 9.42 2.50
CA ILE A 37 0.21 10.64 2.01
C ILE A 37 0.46 11.63 3.16
N THR A 38 -0.49 11.79 4.08
CA THR A 38 -0.30 12.63 5.29
C THR A 38 0.84 12.10 6.16
N GLU A 39 0.85 10.80 6.44
CA GLU A 39 1.93 10.13 7.19
C GLU A 39 3.28 10.35 6.48
N PHE A 40 3.33 10.12 5.17
CA PHE A 40 4.54 10.27 4.38
C PHE A 40 5.09 11.69 4.44
N THR A 41 4.26 12.71 4.20
CA THR A 41 4.66 14.12 4.16
C THR A 41 5.02 14.69 5.53
N SER A 42 4.48 14.10 6.60
CA SER A 42 4.85 14.41 7.98
C SER A 42 6.13 13.70 8.44
N SER A 43 6.50 12.61 7.76
CA SER A 43 7.69 11.83 8.10
C SER A 43 9.01 12.46 7.62
N SER A 44 10.11 11.99 8.19
CA SER A 44 11.46 12.24 7.68
C SER A 44 12.24 10.93 7.66
N ARG A 45 12.92 10.64 6.54
CA ARG A 45 13.69 9.40 6.35
C ARG A 45 15.09 9.72 5.82
N ILE A 46 16.06 8.85 6.08
CA ILE A 46 17.40 8.98 5.51
C ILE A 46 17.37 8.41 4.09
N ILE A 47 17.67 9.26 3.11
CA ILE A 47 17.75 8.90 1.69
C ILE A 47 19.13 9.33 1.20
N ASN A 48 19.92 8.39 0.68
CA ASN A 48 21.31 8.61 0.23
C ASN A 48 22.17 9.28 1.31
N GLY A 49 22.08 8.79 2.56
CA GLY A 49 22.84 9.31 3.70
C GLY A 49 22.39 10.68 4.23
N ARG A 50 21.35 11.30 3.65
CA ARG A 50 20.80 12.58 4.11
C ARG A 50 19.38 12.43 4.63
N LYS A 51 19.09 13.03 5.78
CA LYS A 51 17.71 13.14 6.28
C LYS A 51 16.91 14.04 5.34
N ARG A 52 15.87 13.49 4.72
CA ARG A 52 14.93 14.22 3.86
C ARG A 52 13.52 14.12 4.44
N LYS A 53 12.80 15.25 4.43
CA LYS A 53 11.38 15.30 4.77
C LYS A 53 10.57 14.73 3.61
N GLY A 54 9.53 13.96 3.91
CA GLY A 54 8.56 13.56 2.90
C GLY A 54 7.91 14.78 2.25
N SER A 55 7.69 14.72 0.94
CA SER A 55 7.06 15.81 0.18
C SER A 55 6.34 15.23 -1.03
N TYR A 56 5.37 15.94 -1.58
CA TYR A 56 4.69 15.50 -2.81
C TYR A 56 5.65 15.31 -3.98
N ARG A 57 6.73 16.12 -4.05
CA ARG A 57 7.75 15.98 -5.09
C ARG A 57 8.50 14.66 -4.96
N LEU A 58 8.89 14.31 -3.73
CA LEU A 58 9.55 13.03 -3.47
C LEU A 58 8.62 11.84 -3.74
N LEU A 59 7.34 11.96 -3.37
CA LEU A 59 6.36 10.91 -3.65
C LEU A 59 6.12 10.76 -5.17
N ALA A 60 6.12 11.86 -5.92
CA ALA A 60 6.02 11.85 -7.38
C ALA A 60 7.18 11.08 -8.01
N GLU A 61 8.42 11.30 -7.54
CA GLU A 61 9.62 10.59 -8.00
C GLU A 61 9.53 9.06 -7.75
N TYR A 62 8.88 8.65 -6.65
CA TYR A 62 8.75 7.23 -6.32
C TYR A 62 7.57 6.51 -6.98
N THR A 63 6.52 7.25 -7.33
CA THR A 63 5.26 6.67 -7.82
C THR A 63 5.04 6.89 -9.30
N ASP A 64 5.86 7.72 -9.95
CA ASP A 64 5.65 8.15 -11.34
C ASP A 64 4.24 8.77 -11.54
N ILE A 65 3.79 9.52 -10.54
CA ILE A 65 2.58 10.33 -10.59
C ILE A 65 3.02 11.78 -10.52
N SER A 66 2.44 12.65 -11.34
CA SER A 66 2.82 14.06 -11.30
C SER A 66 2.56 14.67 -9.91
N HIS A 67 3.46 15.55 -9.48
CA HIS A 67 3.28 16.33 -8.25
C HIS A 67 1.91 17.01 -8.18
N ALA A 68 1.45 17.57 -9.31
CA ALA A 68 0.16 18.25 -9.41
C ALA A 68 -1.00 17.31 -9.12
N TYR A 69 -0.98 16.07 -9.63
CA TYR A 69 -2.03 15.09 -9.35
C TYR A 69 -2.02 14.63 -7.90
N ILE A 70 -0.84 14.43 -7.30
CA ILE A 70 -0.73 14.08 -5.87
C ILE A 70 -1.30 15.21 -5.00
N HIS A 71 -1.00 16.46 -5.35
CA HIS A 71 -1.53 17.63 -4.64
C HIS A 71 -3.06 17.74 -4.77
N GLN A 72 -3.59 17.67 -6.00
CA GLN A 72 -5.03 17.73 -6.28
C GLN A 72 -5.79 16.60 -5.59
N PHE A 73 -5.20 15.40 -5.60
CA PHE A 73 -5.70 14.29 -4.81
C PHE A 73 -5.70 14.70 -3.34
N HIS A 74 -4.56 14.77 -2.69
CA HIS A 74 -4.46 14.89 -1.24
C HIS A 74 -5.07 16.17 -0.65
N SER A 75 -4.70 17.35 -1.18
CA SER A 75 -5.05 18.65 -0.61
C SER A 75 -6.38 19.19 -1.09
N GLU A 76 -6.73 18.99 -2.36
CA GLU A 76 -8.00 19.48 -2.93
C GLU A 76 -9.13 18.45 -2.86
N LYS A 77 -8.85 17.26 -2.31
CA LYS A 77 -9.81 16.16 -2.19
C LYS A 77 -10.46 15.74 -3.52
N ARG A 78 -9.75 15.91 -4.64
CA ARG A 78 -10.22 15.45 -5.95
C ARG A 78 -9.96 13.97 -6.12
N ALA A 79 -10.88 13.25 -6.77
CA ALA A 79 -10.65 11.89 -7.21
C ALA A 79 -9.59 11.87 -8.31
N ILE A 80 -8.80 10.79 -8.37
CA ILE A 80 -7.85 10.51 -9.45
C ILE A 80 -8.18 9.17 -10.09
N CYS A 81 -7.67 8.92 -11.29
CA CYS A 81 -7.94 7.66 -11.97
C CYS A 81 -7.38 6.45 -11.17
N ILE A 82 -8.05 5.30 -11.32
CA ILE A 82 -7.67 4.05 -10.64
C ILE A 82 -6.21 3.66 -10.91
N THR A 83 -5.65 3.97 -12.08
CA THR A 83 -4.24 3.72 -12.40
C THR A 83 -3.29 4.46 -11.44
N ASN A 84 -3.58 5.70 -11.10
CA ASN A 84 -2.78 6.46 -10.15
C ASN A 84 -3.01 5.99 -8.70
N MET A 85 -4.25 5.59 -8.37
CA MET A 85 -4.52 4.96 -7.07
C MET A 85 -3.73 3.64 -6.91
N ASN A 86 -3.59 2.84 -7.97
CA ASN A 86 -2.80 1.61 -7.96
C ASN A 86 -1.32 1.86 -7.71
N LYS A 87 -0.77 2.89 -8.36
CA LYS A 87 0.62 3.32 -8.16
C LYS A 87 0.86 3.73 -6.70
N LEU A 88 -0.04 4.50 -6.11
CA LEU A 88 0.04 4.88 -4.69
C LEU A 88 -0.13 3.67 -3.76
N ALA A 89 -1.12 2.82 -4.01
CA ALA A 89 -1.39 1.64 -3.20
C ALA A 89 -0.19 0.69 -3.19
N ASN A 90 0.43 0.44 -4.35
CA ASN A 90 1.63 -0.37 -4.46
C ASN A 90 2.81 0.23 -3.67
N TYR A 91 3.01 1.56 -3.77
CA TYR A 91 4.07 2.24 -3.03
C TYR A 91 3.89 2.17 -1.51
N PHE A 92 2.66 2.32 -1.03
CA PHE A 92 2.33 2.29 0.40
C PHE A 92 2.07 0.88 0.95
N GLY A 93 2.00 -0.13 0.10
CA GLY A 93 1.64 -1.49 0.49
C GLY A 93 0.17 -1.66 0.89
N VAL A 94 -0.72 -0.81 0.38
CA VAL A 94 -2.17 -0.84 0.66
C VAL A 94 -2.81 -1.92 -0.22
N LYS A 95 -3.39 -2.95 0.42
CA LYS A 95 -4.16 -4.01 -0.21
C LYS A 95 -5.63 -3.61 -0.23
N TYR A 96 -6.26 -3.66 -1.39
CA TYR A 96 -7.65 -3.25 -1.49
C TYR A 96 -8.42 -4.11 -2.50
N ILE A 97 -9.75 -4.06 -2.42
CA ILE A 97 -10.65 -4.63 -3.42
C ILE A 97 -11.65 -3.57 -3.88
N VAL A 98 -11.82 -3.42 -5.18
CA VAL A 98 -12.87 -2.60 -5.80
C VAL A 98 -13.77 -3.55 -6.57
N SER A 99 -15.05 -3.57 -6.22
CA SER A 99 -16.07 -4.35 -6.93
C SER A 99 -17.03 -3.39 -7.61
N ASN A 100 -17.28 -3.61 -8.91
CA ASN A 100 -18.38 -2.98 -9.62
C ASN A 100 -19.61 -3.86 -9.37
N PHE A 101 -20.52 -3.43 -8.50
CA PHE A 101 -21.85 -4.04 -8.39
C PHE A 101 -22.85 -3.26 -9.23
#